data_AF-A0A9X0CND7-F1
#
_entry.id   AF-A0A9X0CND7-F1
#
_cell.length_a   1.000
_cell.length_b   1.000
_cell.length_c   1.000
_cell.angle_alpha   90.00
_cell.angle_beta   90.00
_cell.angle_gamma   90.00
#
_symmetry.space_group_name_H-M   'P 1'
#
loop_
_entity.id
_entity.type
_entity.pdbx_description
1 polymer ?
#
loop_
_entity_poly.entity_id
_entity_poly.type
_entity_poly.pdbx_seq_one_letter_code
_entity_poly.pdbx_strand_id
1 'polypeptide(L)'
;MTSLCLGSKFRMNLSNFHEKGLVIYLDNDHELSKLVLLKPEILVDIIIQLVTKQPDIIHQRGFRHDWKLLHNEGMLTKSLLDIILSEAVQENKEAITVFLEKYDLICPLAYNIPMYSSENGKELRPAHFVPSMLPIHVSADEGAPLWLDRTTDKKFYVFFKKFLPEPLFHCLLSRAHKNRKVEFPHSQPEMFRDVGKFWLSPRQPYRRKLIKDAKMIEVTFSYRAQRM
;
A
#
# COMPACT_ATOMS: atom_id res chain seq x y z
N MET A 1 9.87 20.51 28.25
CA MET A 1 9.17 20.39 26.96
C MET A 1 9.13 21.76 26.30
N THR A 2 9.99 22.01 25.32
CA THR A 2 10.09 23.31 24.63
C THR A 2 9.55 23.14 23.22
N SER A 3 8.32 23.59 22.99
CA SER A 3 7.75 23.68 21.64
C SER A 3 8.39 24.89 20.96
N LEU A 4 9.31 24.65 20.02
CA LEU A 4 9.77 25.68 19.10
C LEU A 4 8.65 25.88 18.06
N CYS A 5 7.86 26.94 18.24
CA CYS A 5 6.98 27.42 17.17
C CYS A 5 7.86 27.83 15.98
N LEU A 6 7.96 26.95 14.98
CA LEU A 6 8.57 27.29 13.69
C LEU A 6 7.88 28.54 13.14
N GLY A 7 8.62 29.65 13.05
CA GLY A 7 8.08 30.93 12.60
C GLY A 7 7.44 30.81 11.22
N SER A 8 6.40 31.60 10.96
CA SER A 8 5.60 31.55 9.71
C SER A 8 6.46 31.62 8.43
N LYS A 9 7.51 32.46 8.44
CA LYS A 9 8.47 32.59 7.34
C LYS A 9 9.25 31.30 7.06
N PHE A 10 9.56 30.53 8.10
CA PHE A 10 10.27 29.26 7.97
C PHE A 10 9.35 28.18 7.38
N ARG A 11 8.10 28.09 7.85
CA ARG A 11 7.10 27.16 7.27
C ARG A 11 6.83 27.46 5.80
N MET A 12 6.68 28.73 5.44
CA MET A 12 6.50 29.16 4.06
C MET A 12 7.68 28.73 3.16
N ASN A 13 8.91 28.85 3.65
CA ASN A 13 10.10 28.39 2.92
C ASN A 13 10.10 26.86 2.73
N LEU A 14 9.74 26.09 3.76
CA LEU A 14 9.63 24.63 3.67
C LEU A 14 8.55 24.21 2.68
N SER A 15 7.39 24.87 2.67
CA SER A 15 6.33 24.59 1.68
C SER A 15 6.80 24.86 0.26
N ASN A 16 7.53 25.96 0.01
CA ASN A 16 8.12 26.24 -1.30
C ASN A 16 9.17 25.19 -1.71
N PHE A 17 10.01 24.72 -0.78
CA PHE A 17 10.94 23.63 -1.07
C PHE A 17 10.24 22.30 -1.31
N HIS A 18 9.11 22.06 -0.63
CA HIS A 18 8.27 20.89 -0.86
C HIS A 18 7.62 20.90 -2.24
N GLU A 19 7.06 22.03 -2.67
CA GLU A 19 6.50 22.20 -4.01
C GLU A 19 7.52 21.95 -5.12
N LYS A 20 8.79 22.26 -4.86
CA LYS A 20 9.92 22.01 -5.77
C LYS A 20 10.49 20.59 -5.69
N GLY A 21 9.98 19.75 -4.79
CA GLY A 21 10.47 18.39 -4.56
C GLY A 21 11.86 18.31 -3.90
N LEU A 22 12.35 19.41 -3.32
CA LEU A 22 13.66 19.43 -2.65
C LEU A 22 13.61 18.82 -1.26
N VAL A 23 12.46 18.94 -0.60
CA VAL A 23 12.18 18.32 0.70
C VAL A 23 10.75 17.77 0.68
N ILE A 24 10.38 16.97 1.67
CA ILE A 24 8.98 16.67 1.95
C ILE A 24 8.61 17.32 3.29
N TYR A 25 7.61 18.19 3.23
CA TYR A 25 7.02 18.86 4.40
C TYR A 25 5.51 18.96 4.22
N LEU A 26 4.75 18.47 5.21
CA LEU A 26 3.29 18.39 5.15
C LEU A 26 2.66 19.20 6.29
N ASP A 27 2.52 20.51 6.10
CA ASP A 27 2.01 21.42 7.13
C ASP A 27 0.56 21.09 7.57
N ASN A 28 -0.23 20.53 6.67
CA ASN A 28 -1.65 20.18 6.91
C ASN A 28 -1.84 18.80 7.58
N ASP A 29 -0.76 18.08 7.90
CA ASP A 29 -0.83 16.76 8.51
C ASP A 29 -0.42 16.85 9.99
N HIS A 30 -1.30 16.49 10.92
CA HIS A 30 -1.02 16.64 12.35
C HIS A 30 0.17 15.82 12.86
N GLU A 31 0.45 14.68 12.24
CA GLU A 31 1.57 13.82 12.61
C GLU A 31 2.84 14.23 11.88
N LEU A 32 2.74 14.50 10.58
CA LEU A 32 3.88 14.79 9.72
C LEU A 32 4.29 16.27 9.68
N SER A 33 3.47 17.21 10.14
CA SER A 33 3.82 18.65 10.22
C SER A 33 4.98 18.97 11.15
N LYS A 34 5.38 18.00 11.99
CA LYS A 34 6.55 18.07 12.87
C LYS A 34 7.80 17.49 12.24
N LEU A 35 7.68 16.84 11.08
CA LEU A 35 8.75 16.14 10.39
C LEU A 35 9.05 16.83 9.05
N VAL A 36 10.33 16.93 8.73
CA VAL A 36 10.80 17.38 7.42
C VAL A 36 11.76 16.32 6.89
N LEU A 37 11.43 15.73 5.75
CA LEU A 37 12.35 14.83 5.08
C LEU A 37 13.21 15.65 4.11
N LEU A 38 14.47 15.83 4.47
CA LEU A 38 15.42 16.67 3.74
C LEU A 38 15.95 16.05 2.45
N LYS A 39 15.84 14.72 2.31
CA LYS A 39 16.31 13.95 1.16
C LYS A 39 15.21 12.99 0.70
N PRO A 40 14.28 13.45 -0.16
CA PRO A 40 13.19 12.62 -0.67
C PRO A 40 13.67 11.36 -1.40
N GLU A 41 14.90 11.37 -1.93
CA GLU A 41 15.53 10.25 -2.65
C GLU A 41 15.60 8.97 -1.81
N ILE A 42 15.69 9.09 -0.48
CA ILE A 42 15.70 7.93 0.43
C ILE A 42 14.45 7.06 0.23
N LEU A 43 13.28 7.66 0.00
CA LEU A 43 12.06 6.90 -0.25
C LEU A 43 12.15 6.15 -1.59
N VAL A 44 12.74 6.78 -2.60
CA VAL A 44 12.96 6.18 -3.92
C VAL A 44 13.90 4.99 -3.81
N ASP A 45 15.03 5.16 -3.10
CA ASP A 45 16.01 4.11 -2.88
C ASP A 45 15.38 2.89 -2.17
N ILE A 46 14.60 3.13 -1.12
CA ILE A 46 13.88 2.07 -0.40
C ILE A 46 12.91 1.32 -1.33
N ILE A 47 12.12 2.05 -2.14
CA ILE A 47 11.19 1.40 -3.07
C ILE A 47 11.94 0.62 -4.15
N ILE A 48 13.03 1.16 -4.71
CA ILE A 48 13.88 0.42 -5.64
C ILE A 48 14.36 -0.88 -4.98
N GLN A 49 14.86 -0.83 -3.74
CA GLN A 49 15.28 -2.04 -3.04
C GLN A 49 14.14 -3.05 -2.88
N LEU A 50 12.96 -2.62 -2.45
CA LEU A 50 11.80 -3.50 -2.24
C LEU A 50 11.33 -4.18 -3.54
N VAL A 51 11.39 -3.49 -4.68
CA VAL A 51 10.82 -4.00 -5.94
C VAL A 51 11.83 -4.65 -6.88
N THR A 52 13.13 -4.34 -6.76
CA THR A 52 14.15 -4.80 -7.71
C THR A 52 15.18 -5.76 -7.13
N LYS A 53 15.57 -5.62 -5.86
CA LYS A 53 16.68 -6.41 -5.30
C LYS A 53 16.16 -7.74 -4.76
N GLN A 54 16.45 -8.81 -5.48
CA GLN A 54 16.63 -10.10 -4.83
C GLN A 54 18.07 -10.11 -4.30
N PRO A 55 18.32 -10.14 -2.98
CA PRO A 55 19.68 -10.10 -2.48
C PRO A 55 20.47 -11.28 -3.05
N ASP A 56 21.75 -11.07 -3.32
CA ASP A 56 22.67 -12.19 -3.45
C ASP A 56 22.47 -13.11 -2.25
N ILE A 57 22.08 -14.36 -2.53
CA ILE A 57 21.66 -15.38 -1.55
C ILE A 57 22.69 -15.55 -0.41
N ILE A 58 23.92 -15.12 -0.65
CA ILE A 58 25.06 -15.19 0.26
C ILE A 58 24.99 -14.12 1.37
N HIS A 59 24.50 -12.92 1.12
CA HIS A 59 24.60 -11.79 2.07
C HIS A 59 23.46 -11.71 3.10
N GLN A 60 22.29 -12.30 2.82
CA GLN A 60 21.14 -12.24 3.73
C GLN A 60 20.53 -13.63 3.99
N ARG A 61 21.37 -14.62 4.35
CA ARG A 61 20.98 -16.03 4.58
C ARG A 61 19.78 -16.22 5.52
N GLY A 62 19.45 -15.25 6.38
CA GLY A 62 18.30 -15.29 7.30
C GLY A 62 16.96 -14.77 6.78
N PHE A 63 16.93 -14.07 5.64
CA PHE A 63 15.76 -13.34 5.12
C PHE A 63 15.19 -13.89 3.82
N ARG A 64 15.74 -15.01 3.31
CA ARG A 64 15.26 -15.64 2.07
C ARG A 64 13.75 -15.83 2.03
N HIS A 65 13.15 -16.23 3.16
CA HIS A 65 11.71 -16.46 3.26
C HIS A 65 10.91 -15.16 3.32
N ASP A 66 11.42 -14.15 4.03
CA ASP A 66 10.82 -12.81 4.07
C ASP A 66 10.80 -12.19 2.66
N TRP A 67 11.90 -12.32 1.90
CA TRP A 67 11.97 -11.88 0.50
C TRP A 67 11.04 -12.70 -0.42
N LYS A 68 10.97 -14.02 -0.24
CA LYS A 68 10.02 -14.87 -0.99
C LYS A 68 8.57 -14.44 -0.74
N LEU A 69 8.23 -14.14 0.52
CA LEU A 69 6.91 -13.66 0.91
C LEU A 69 6.59 -12.29 0.28
N LEU A 70 7.56 -11.37 0.25
CA LEU A 70 7.40 -10.07 -0.42
C LEU A 70 7.21 -10.23 -1.93
N HIS A 71 8.04 -11.01 -2.61
CA HIS A 71 7.99 -11.11 -4.07
C HIS A 71 6.79 -11.91 -4.58
N ASN A 72 6.36 -12.93 -3.85
CA ASN A 72 5.26 -13.79 -4.27
C ASN A 72 3.89 -13.20 -3.87
N GLU A 73 3.78 -12.66 -2.66
CA GLU A 73 2.50 -12.25 -2.07
C GLU A 73 2.37 -10.72 -1.93
N GLY A 74 3.45 -9.97 -2.16
CA GLY A 74 3.49 -8.53 -1.86
C GLY A 74 3.53 -8.22 -0.37
N MET A 75 3.77 -9.22 0.50
CA MET A 75 3.68 -9.08 1.95
C MET A 75 5.06 -8.80 2.58
N LEU A 76 5.15 -7.73 3.34
CA LEU A 76 6.39 -7.22 3.94
C LEU A 76 6.39 -7.47 5.45
N THR A 77 7.37 -8.23 5.92
CA THR A 77 7.59 -8.44 7.36
C THR A 77 8.28 -7.25 7.99
N LYS A 78 8.02 -6.99 9.28
CA LYS A 78 8.67 -5.91 10.02
C LYS A 78 10.20 -6.07 10.01
N SER A 79 10.69 -7.29 10.21
CA SER A 79 12.13 -7.57 10.24
C SER A 79 12.82 -7.31 8.91
N LEU A 80 12.14 -7.57 7.78
CA LEU A 80 12.69 -7.24 6.46
C LEU A 80 12.69 -5.73 6.22
N LEU A 81 11.61 -5.03 6.58
CA LEU A 81 11.56 -3.58 6.52
C LEU A 81 12.68 -2.94 7.36
N ASP A 82 12.90 -3.42 8.58
CA ASP A 82 13.93 -2.90 9.49
C ASP A 82 15.34 -3.01 8.87
N ILE A 83 15.65 -4.09 8.16
CA ILE A 83 16.94 -4.26 7.47
C ILE A 83 17.09 -3.30 6.31
N ILE A 84 16.08 -3.21 5.44
CA ILE A 84 16.09 -2.29 4.30
C ILE A 84 16.26 -0.84 4.80
N LEU A 85 15.54 -0.48 5.87
CA LEU A 85 15.70 0.84 6.49
C LEU A 85 17.08 1.04 7.12
N SER A 86 17.69 0.00 7.70
CA SER A 86 19.05 0.08 8.27
C SER A 86 20.13 0.32 7.20
N GLU A 87 19.92 -0.16 5.98
CA GLU A 87 20.80 0.11 4.84
C GLU A 87 20.61 1.55 4.31
N ALA A 88 19.39 2.07 4.36
CA ALA A 88 19.06 3.40 3.83
C ALA A 88 19.33 4.55 4.82
N VAL A 89 19.06 4.35 6.11
CA VAL A 89 19.13 5.38 7.16
C VAL A 89 19.68 4.83 8.48
N GLN A 90 20.50 5.64 9.16
CA GLN A 90 21.06 5.28 10.46
C GLN A 90 20.09 5.53 11.63
N GLU A 91 19.25 6.57 11.52
CA GLU A 91 18.32 7.01 12.58
C GLU A 91 16.93 7.31 11.99
N ASN A 92 15.91 7.42 12.85
CA ASN A 92 14.54 7.82 12.50
C ASN A 92 13.82 6.87 11.52
N LYS A 93 14.05 5.56 11.63
CA LYS A 93 13.41 4.52 10.79
C LYS A 93 11.89 4.58 10.88
N GLU A 94 11.36 4.90 12.05
CA GLU A 94 9.93 5.10 12.29
C GLU A 94 9.40 6.26 11.45
N ALA A 95 10.10 7.40 11.43
CA ALA A 95 9.68 8.56 10.64
C ALA A 95 9.67 8.26 9.13
N ILE A 96 10.69 7.53 8.65
CA ILE A 96 10.73 7.09 7.25
C ILE A 96 9.58 6.14 6.92
N THR A 97 9.26 5.20 7.82
CA THR A 97 8.10 4.31 7.70
C THR A 97 6.81 5.11 7.55
N VAL A 98 6.59 6.13 8.39
CA VAL A 98 5.41 7.00 8.28
C VAL A 98 5.33 7.70 6.92
N PHE A 99 6.46 8.16 6.37
CA PHE A 99 6.47 8.72 5.01
C PHE A 99 6.13 7.68 3.95
N LEU A 100 6.70 6.47 4.02
CA LEU A 100 6.38 5.38 3.08
C LEU A 100 4.87 5.04 3.09
N GLU A 101 4.26 5.00 4.27
CA GLU A 101 2.82 4.75 4.45
C GLU A 101 1.96 5.93 3.96
N LYS A 102 2.41 7.17 4.20
CA LYS A 102 1.71 8.39 3.79
C LYS A 102 1.58 8.49 2.28
N TYR A 103 2.64 8.13 1.56
CA TYR A 103 2.67 8.13 0.09
C TYR A 103 2.12 6.83 -0.52
N ASP A 104 1.51 5.96 0.30
CA ASP A 104 0.91 4.69 -0.13
C ASP A 104 1.92 3.74 -0.81
N LEU A 105 3.23 3.91 -0.54
CA LEU A 105 4.29 3.09 -1.11
C LEU A 105 4.38 1.73 -0.42
N ILE A 106 4.10 1.71 0.88
CA ILE A 106 3.73 0.53 1.65
C ILE A 106 2.38 0.83 2.34
N CYS A 107 1.68 -0.21 2.75
CA CYS A 107 0.43 -0.06 3.51
C CYS A 107 0.46 -0.96 4.73
N PRO A 108 0.19 -0.44 5.94
CA PRO A 108 0.11 -1.28 7.13
C PRO A 108 -1.05 -2.26 6.98
N LEU A 109 -0.83 -3.47 7.48
CA LEU A 109 -1.84 -4.52 7.55
C LEU A 109 -2.62 -4.37 8.86
N ALA A 110 -3.94 -4.57 8.81
CA ALA A 110 -4.77 -4.61 10.01
C ALA A 110 -4.47 -5.84 10.89
N TYR A 111 -4.80 -5.78 12.19
CA TYR A 111 -4.35 -6.68 13.26
C TYR A 111 -4.68 -8.19 13.15
N ASN A 112 -5.31 -8.67 12.07
CA ASN A 112 -5.84 -10.03 11.95
C ASN A 112 -5.42 -10.73 10.64
N ILE A 113 -4.11 -10.83 10.39
CA ILE A 113 -3.59 -11.56 9.22
C ILE A 113 -3.04 -12.91 9.63
N PRO A 114 -3.35 -13.98 8.89
CA PRO A 114 -2.84 -15.31 9.18
C PRO A 114 -1.31 -15.32 9.20
N MET A 115 -0.78 -16.10 10.13
CA MET A 115 0.65 -16.33 10.26
C MET A 115 1.12 -17.19 9.08
N TYR A 116 2.22 -16.80 8.43
CA TYR A 116 2.77 -17.54 7.30
C TYR A 116 3.85 -18.49 7.79
N SER A 117 3.71 -19.78 7.53
CA SER A 117 4.74 -20.78 7.85
C SER A 117 5.70 -20.93 6.68
N SER A 118 6.99 -20.70 6.92
CA SER A 118 8.06 -21.09 5.99
C SER A 118 8.21 -22.62 5.95
N GLU A 119 8.76 -23.13 4.84
CA GLU A 119 9.17 -24.54 4.67
C GLU A 119 10.06 -25.06 5.83
N ASN A 120 10.76 -24.18 6.53
CA ASN A 120 11.65 -24.49 7.64
C ASN A 120 10.97 -24.36 9.02
N GLY A 121 9.65 -24.15 9.07
CA GLY A 121 8.90 -23.92 10.30
C GLY A 121 9.07 -22.52 10.93
N LYS A 122 9.81 -21.61 10.28
CA LYS A 122 9.89 -20.21 10.72
C LYS A 122 8.54 -19.54 10.48
N GLU A 123 7.93 -19.03 11.54
CA GLU A 123 6.70 -18.27 11.41
C GLU A 123 7.00 -16.82 11.03
N LEU A 124 6.35 -16.34 9.97
CA LEU A 124 6.47 -14.98 9.46
C LEU A 124 5.18 -14.21 9.74
N ARG A 125 5.33 -13.02 10.28
CA ARG A 125 4.24 -12.07 10.52
C ARG A 125 4.43 -10.84 9.64
N PRO A 126 3.70 -10.75 8.52
CA PRO A 126 3.62 -9.51 7.74
C PRO A 126 3.12 -8.36 8.62
N ALA A 127 3.75 -7.20 8.46
CA ALA A 127 3.32 -5.95 9.09
C ALA A 127 2.73 -5.00 8.05
N HIS A 128 3.19 -5.09 6.81
CA HIS A 128 2.78 -4.25 5.70
C HIS A 128 2.57 -5.08 4.43
N PHE A 129 1.91 -4.51 3.45
CA PHE A 129 2.02 -4.96 2.07
C PHE A 129 2.58 -3.85 1.18
N VAL A 130 3.24 -4.24 0.10
CA VAL A 130 3.72 -3.35 -0.95
C VAL A 130 2.75 -3.46 -2.13
N PRO A 131 1.88 -2.46 -2.36
CA PRO A 131 0.76 -2.57 -3.31
C PRO A 131 1.18 -2.94 -4.75
N SER A 132 2.34 -2.45 -5.20
CA SER A 132 2.88 -2.75 -6.53
C SER A 132 3.46 -4.16 -6.65
N MET A 133 3.68 -4.85 -5.54
CA MET A 133 4.25 -6.20 -5.48
C MET A 133 3.20 -7.29 -5.27
N LEU A 134 1.95 -6.92 -4.99
CA LEU A 134 0.83 -7.89 -4.90
C LEU A 134 0.78 -8.79 -6.15
N PRO A 135 0.30 -10.03 -6.05
CA PRO A 135 0.12 -10.88 -7.23
C PRO A 135 -0.97 -10.32 -8.15
N ILE A 136 -0.91 -10.66 -9.43
CA ILE A 136 -2.01 -10.42 -10.37
C ILE A 136 -3.06 -11.50 -10.12
N HIS A 137 -4.33 -11.13 -10.12
CA HIS A 137 -5.41 -12.08 -9.96
C HIS A 137 -5.53 -12.95 -11.22
N VAL A 138 -5.10 -14.21 -11.15
CA VAL A 138 -5.27 -15.17 -12.25
C VAL A 138 -6.74 -15.59 -12.30
N SER A 139 -7.48 -15.09 -13.28
CA SER A 139 -8.92 -15.31 -13.41
C SER A 139 -9.30 -16.47 -14.33
N ALA A 140 -8.43 -17.44 -14.59
CA ALA A 140 -8.70 -18.50 -15.56
C ALA A 140 -8.51 -19.92 -14.95
N ASP A 141 -9.57 -20.71 -15.10
CA ASP A 141 -9.75 -22.16 -14.98
C ASP A 141 -9.65 -22.88 -13.62
N GLU A 142 -8.96 -22.37 -12.60
CA GLU A 142 -8.79 -23.14 -11.33
C GLU A 142 -9.41 -22.49 -10.06
N GLY A 143 -9.95 -21.27 -10.16
CA GLY A 143 -10.43 -20.51 -9.00
C GLY A 143 -11.80 -19.85 -9.15
N ALA A 144 -12.50 -19.66 -8.03
CA ALA A 144 -13.74 -18.88 -7.99
C ALA A 144 -13.46 -17.40 -8.30
N PRO A 145 -14.30 -16.73 -9.11
CA PRO A 145 -14.10 -15.32 -9.42
C PRO A 145 -14.24 -14.47 -8.15
N LEU A 146 -13.32 -13.52 -7.95
CA LEU A 146 -13.33 -12.56 -6.83
C LEU A 146 -14.66 -11.78 -6.72
N TRP A 147 -15.38 -11.65 -7.84
CA TRP A 147 -16.70 -11.04 -7.91
C TRP A 147 -17.57 -11.72 -8.96
N LEU A 148 -18.79 -12.07 -8.57
CA LEU A 148 -19.83 -12.54 -9.48
C LEU A 148 -20.68 -11.35 -9.92
N ASP A 149 -20.52 -10.93 -11.18
CA ASP A 149 -21.24 -9.79 -11.74
C ASP A 149 -22.76 -10.07 -11.73
N ARG A 150 -23.54 -9.11 -11.21
CA ARG A 150 -25.01 -9.16 -11.18
C ARG A 150 -25.59 -8.04 -12.03
N THR A 151 -26.79 -8.26 -12.58
CA THR A 151 -27.53 -7.24 -13.34
C THR A 151 -27.89 -6.00 -12.51
N THR A 152 -27.92 -6.14 -11.19
CA THR A 152 -28.17 -5.04 -10.24
C THR A 152 -26.94 -4.20 -9.95
N ASP A 153 -25.74 -4.70 -10.26
CA ASP A 153 -24.49 -4.01 -9.93
C ASP A 153 -24.38 -2.67 -10.66
N LYS A 154 -23.79 -1.68 -9.99
CA LYS A 154 -23.53 -0.37 -10.57
C LYS A 154 -22.05 -0.23 -10.87
N LYS A 155 -21.71 0.02 -12.13
CA LYS A 155 -20.34 0.12 -12.61
C LYS A 155 -20.02 1.58 -13.00
N PHE A 156 -18.88 2.06 -12.54
CA PHE A 156 -18.31 3.36 -12.89
C PHE A 156 -16.96 3.13 -13.53
N TYR A 157 -16.69 3.86 -14.61
CA TYR A 157 -15.45 3.74 -15.37
C TYR A 157 -14.70 5.07 -15.36
N VAL A 158 -13.41 5.01 -15.03
CA VAL A 158 -12.48 6.14 -15.15
C VAL A 158 -11.53 5.84 -16.30
N PHE A 159 -11.61 6.67 -17.35
CA PHE A 159 -10.90 6.46 -18.61
C PHE A 159 -9.60 7.26 -18.66
N PHE A 160 -8.49 6.59 -18.90
CA PHE A 160 -7.18 7.21 -19.06
C PHE A 160 -6.74 7.13 -20.53
N LYS A 161 -7.17 8.11 -21.33
CA LYS A 161 -7.04 8.09 -22.81
C LYS A 161 -5.64 7.71 -23.32
N LYS A 162 -4.60 8.43 -22.87
CA LYS A 162 -3.23 8.31 -23.42
C LYS A 162 -2.35 7.38 -22.58
N PHE A 163 -2.40 7.54 -21.26
CA PHE A 163 -1.51 6.88 -20.32
C PHE A 163 -2.30 6.39 -19.11
N LEU A 164 -2.21 5.09 -18.80
CA LEU A 164 -2.79 4.50 -17.61
C LEU A 164 -1.78 4.60 -16.45
N PRO A 165 -2.04 5.42 -15.41
CA PRO A 165 -1.17 5.50 -14.26
C PRO A 165 -1.40 4.27 -13.37
N GLU A 166 -0.77 3.12 -13.68
CA GLU A 166 -0.86 1.93 -12.82
C GLU A 166 -0.54 2.21 -11.34
N PRO A 167 0.47 3.04 -11.00
CA PRO A 167 0.73 3.40 -9.60
C PRO A 167 -0.45 4.09 -8.90
N LEU A 168 -1.30 4.82 -9.62
CA LEU A 168 -2.52 5.40 -9.04
C LEU A 168 -3.46 4.29 -8.54
N PHE A 169 -3.60 3.20 -9.30
CA PHE A 169 -4.41 2.07 -8.89
C PHE A 169 -3.84 1.42 -7.62
N HIS A 170 -2.52 1.24 -7.55
CA HIS A 170 -1.84 0.74 -6.36
C HIS A 170 -2.12 1.62 -5.12
N CYS A 171 -1.99 2.95 -5.24
CA CYS A 171 -2.36 3.87 -4.14
C CYS A 171 -3.84 3.74 -3.75
N LEU A 172 -4.73 3.55 -4.74
CA LEU A 172 -6.16 3.37 -4.49
C LEU A 172 -6.47 2.08 -3.72
N LEU A 173 -5.67 1.02 -3.86
CA LEU A 173 -5.78 -0.20 -3.04
C LEU A 173 -5.41 0.10 -1.58
N SER A 174 -4.26 0.74 -1.33
CA SER A 174 -3.80 1.14 0.01
C SER A 174 -4.84 2.02 0.72
N ARG A 175 -5.37 3.03 0.01
CA ARG A 175 -6.38 3.93 0.57
C ARG A 175 -7.69 3.21 0.84
N ALA A 176 -8.12 2.29 -0.01
CA ALA A 176 -9.31 1.49 0.24
C ALA A 176 -9.14 0.58 1.46
N HIS A 177 -7.95 -0.01 1.65
CA HIS A 177 -7.61 -0.78 2.84
C HIS A 177 -7.63 0.08 4.10
N LYS A 178 -6.92 1.21 4.12
CA LYS A 178 -6.84 2.14 5.26
C LYS A 178 -8.19 2.76 5.66
N ASN A 179 -9.08 2.99 4.69
CA ASN A 179 -10.40 3.57 4.94
C ASN A 179 -11.42 2.58 5.52
N ARG A 180 -11.04 1.34 5.82
CA ARG A 180 -11.92 0.36 6.46
C ARG A 180 -12.19 0.79 7.91
N LYS A 181 -13.27 1.57 8.11
CA LYS A 181 -13.67 2.10 9.43
C LYS A 181 -14.12 1.05 10.44
N VAL A 182 -14.42 -0.18 10.01
CA VAL A 182 -14.91 -1.26 10.87
C VAL A 182 -14.36 -2.60 10.39
N GLU A 183 -13.77 -3.35 11.32
CA GLU A 183 -13.49 -4.77 11.11
C GLU A 183 -14.83 -5.52 11.05
N PHE A 184 -15.44 -5.68 9.88
CA PHE A 184 -16.57 -6.61 9.79
C PHE A 184 -15.97 -8.04 9.76
N PRO A 185 -16.35 -8.94 10.69
CA PRO A 185 -15.73 -10.27 10.83
C PRO A 185 -15.72 -11.11 9.55
N HIS A 186 -16.66 -10.88 8.64
CA HIS A 186 -16.81 -11.62 7.37
C HIS A 186 -16.38 -10.83 6.12
N SER A 187 -15.57 -9.78 6.30
CA SER A 187 -15.29 -8.77 5.25
C SER A 187 -13.80 -8.52 5.04
N GLN A 188 -12.98 -9.57 5.07
CA GLN A 188 -11.57 -9.39 4.74
C GLN A 188 -11.45 -8.84 3.31
N PRO A 189 -10.67 -7.77 3.11
CA PRO A 189 -10.43 -7.26 1.77
C PRO A 189 -9.59 -8.27 1.00
N GLU A 190 -9.99 -8.54 -0.24
CA GLU A 190 -9.23 -9.37 -1.16
C GLU A 190 -8.51 -8.41 -2.11
N MET A 191 -7.19 -8.43 -2.15
CA MET A 191 -6.40 -7.44 -2.87
C MET A 191 -5.32 -8.10 -3.73
N PHE A 192 -5.32 -7.72 -4.99
CA PHE A 192 -4.38 -8.11 -6.02
C PHE A 192 -3.92 -6.84 -6.74
N ARG A 193 -2.81 -6.94 -7.47
CA ARG A 193 -2.21 -5.80 -8.18
C ARG A 193 -3.16 -5.13 -9.17
N ASP A 194 -4.08 -5.89 -9.73
CA ASP A 194 -5.03 -5.47 -10.77
C ASP A 194 -6.49 -5.47 -10.32
N VAL A 195 -6.81 -5.98 -9.14
CA VAL A 195 -8.19 -6.01 -8.62
C VAL A 195 -8.21 -6.02 -7.10
N GLY A 196 -9.16 -5.29 -6.51
CA GLY A 196 -9.41 -5.36 -5.08
C GLY A 196 -10.90 -5.34 -4.77
N LYS A 197 -11.31 -6.12 -3.77
CA LYS A 197 -12.67 -6.13 -3.22
C LYS A 197 -12.64 -5.68 -1.77
N PHE A 198 -13.49 -4.71 -1.51
CA PHE A 198 -13.57 -3.98 -0.27
C PHE A 198 -15.03 -3.79 0.12
N TRP A 199 -15.26 -3.14 1.26
CA TRP A 199 -16.59 -2.97 1.83
C TRP A 199 -16.82 -1.49 2.18
N LEU A 200 -17.88 -0.90 1.61
CA LEU A 200 -18.34 0.44 2.00
C LEU A 200 -19.11 0.40 3.32
N SER A 201 -19.86 -0.68 3.53
CA SER A 201 -20.66 -0.97 4.72
C SER A 201 -20.70 -2.48 4.92
N PRO A 202 -21.18 -3.01 6.07
CA PRO A 202 -21.18 -4.46 6.32
C PRO A 202 -21.92 -5.30 5.27
N ARG A 203 -22.80 -4.69 4.47
CA ARG A 203 -23.62 -5.36 3.45
C ARG A 203 -23.38 -4.87 2.02
N GLN A 204 -22.47 -3.92 1.84
CA GLN A 204 -22.23 -3.29 0.54
C GLN A 204 -20.75 -3.46 0.15
N PRO A 205 -20.41 -4.59 -0.49
CA PRO A 205 -19.09 -4.76 -1.07
C PRO A 205 -18.96 -3.90 -2.32
N TYR A 206 -17.72 -3.57 -2.68
CA TYR A 206 -17.37 -2.95 -3.95
C TYR A 206 -16.06 -3.54 -4.47
N ARG A 207 -15.94 -3.65 -5.79
CA ARG A 207 -14.74 -4.07 -6.51
C ARG A 207 -14.10 -2.87 -7.19
N ARG A 208 -12.78 -2.79 -7.17
CA ARG A 208 -11.97 -1.95 -8.05
C ARG A 208 -11.17 -2.86 -8.96
N LYS A 209 -11.20 -2.63 -10.26
CA LYS A 209 -10.46 -3.43 -11.26
C LYS A 209 -9.70 -2.52 -12.20
N LEU A 210 -8.42 -2.82 -12.40
CA LEU A 210 -7.58 -2.22 -13.41
C LEU A 210 -7.82 -2.98 -14.74
N ILE A 211 -8.20 -2.26 -15.79
CA ILE A 211 -8.41 -2.82 -17.12
C ILE A 211 -7.33 -2.23 -18.02
N LYS A 212 -6.21 -2.95 -18.15
CA LYS A 212 -5.00 -2.45 -18.84
C LYS A 212 -5.24 -2.18 -20.32
N ASP A 213 -5.83 -3.13 -21.05
CA ASP A 213 -6.06 -3.02 -22.50
C ASP A 213 -6.93 -1.82 -22.86
N ALA A 214 -7.91 -1.55 -22.00
CA ALA A 214 -8.84 -0.44 -22.17
C ALA A 214 -8.29 0.88 -21.60
N LYS A 215 -7.20 0.84 -20.82
CA LYS A 215 -6.65 1.95 -20.04
C LYS A 215 -7.69 2.57 -19.10
N MET A 216 -8.35 1.74 -18.31
CA MET A 216 -9.44 2.17 -17.43
C MET A 216 -9.31 1.60 -16.02
N ILE A 217 -9.92 2.30 -15.07
CA ILE A 217 -10.23 1.74 -13.75
C ILE A 217 -11.75 1.59 -13.68
N GLU A 218 -12.22 0.39 -13.38
CA GLU A 218 -13.62 0.10 -13.10
C GLU A 218 -13.85 0.07 -11.58
N VAL A 219 -14.91 0.71 -11.12
CA VAL A 219 -15.45 0.56 -9.76
C VAL A 219 -16.85 -0.01 -9.84
N THR A 220 -17.04 -1.19 -9.26
CA THR A 220 -18.32 -1.90 -9.25
C THR A 220 -18.88 -1.97 -7.84
N PHE A 221 -20.12 -1.55 -7.65
CA PHE A 221 -20.83 -1.62 -6.37
C PHE A 221 -21.93 -2.68 -6.44
N SER A 222 -21.98 -3.53 -5.41
CA SER A 222 -23.13 -4.40 -5.20
C SER A 222 -24.31 -3.54 -4.74
N TYR A 223 -25.40 -3.60 -5.49
CA TYR A 223 -26.66 -3.00 -5.09
C TYR A 223 -27.61 -4.11 -4.64
N ARG A 224 -27.95 -4.12 -3.35
CA ARG A 224 -29.10 -4.86 -2.84
C ARG A 224 -30.17 -3.84 -2.50
N ALA A 225 -31.28 -3.85 -3.24
CA ALA A 225 -32.47 -3.09 -2.82
C ALA A 225 -32.82 -3.54 -1.39
N GLN A 226 -32.90 -2.59 -0.45
CA GLN A 226 -33.46 -2.89 0.86
C GLN A 226 -34.91 -3.32 0.62
N ARG A 227 -35.22 -4.60 0.85
CA ARG A 227 -36.61 -4.99 1.10
C ARG A 227 -36.96 -4.34 2.44
N MET A 228 -37.83 -3.34 2.40
CA MET A 228 -38.61 -2.88 3.56
C MET A 228 -39.46 -4.05 4.07
#